data_AF-A0A1E7GNH4-F1
#
_entry.id   AF-A0A1E7GNH4-F1
#
_cell.length_a   1.000
_cell.length_b   1.000
_cell.length_c   1.000
_cell.angle_alpha   90.00
_cell.angle_beta   90.00
_cell.angle_gamma   90.00
#
_symmetry.space_group_name_H-M   'P 1'
#
loop_
_entity.id
_entity.type
_entity.pdbx_description
1 polymer ?
#
loop_
_entity_poly.entity_id
_entity_poly.type
_entity_poly.pdbx_seq_one_letter_code
_entity_poly.pdbx_strand_id
1 'polypeptide(L)'
;MDVLRCRTPEMIRKEILMHFIAYNCVRRLMYEAAEEAAIEVRIVSFKGSLQALRSWAPHLNQAKISNAERFRLISDLYDAMTDTPIMQRPGRSEPRCVKRRPKNYQRMTAPRHEMKVIPHRSRYCAANP
;
A
#
# COMPACT_ATOMS: atom_id res chain seq x y z
N MET A 1 0.37 9.43 -4.21
CA MET A 1 0.41 10.86 -4.57
C MET A 1 -0.45 10.98 -5.81
N ASP A 2 -1.69 11.42 -5.67
CA ASP A 2 -2.69 11.40 -6.77
C ASP A 2 -2.99 12.83 -7.26
N VAL A 3 -2.98 13.80 -6.34
CA VAL A 3 -3.18 15.22 -6.64
C VAL A 3 -2.14 16.04 -5.88
N LEU A 4 -1.39 16.87 -6.60
CA LEU A 4 -0.44 17.84 -6.04
C LEU A 4 -1.19 19.13 -5.68
N ARG A 5 -0.84 19.75 -4.55
CA ARG A 5 -1.52 20.94 -4.03
C ARG A 5 -0.86 22.25 -4.44
N CYS A 6 0.45 22.23 -4.67
CA CYS A 6 1.20 23.40 -5.06
C CYS A 6 0.90 23.84 -6.50
N ARG A 7 0.95 25.15 -6.76
CA ARG A 7 0.56 25.73 -8.06
C ARG A 7 1.74 26.21 -8.92
N THR A 8 2.90 26.49 -8.31
CA THR A 8 4.09 26.93 -9.06
C THR A 8 5.05 25.76 -9.32
N PRO A 9 5.79 25.78 -10.44
CA PRO A 9 6.76 24.74 -10.74
C PRO A 9 7.83 24.53 -9.66
N GLU A 10 8.31 25.58 -8.98
CA GLU A 10 9.28 25.40 -7.90
C GLU A 10 8.66 24.68 -6.69
N MET A 11 7.44 25.06 -6.30
CA MET A 11 6.76 24.46 -5.15
C MET A 11 6.33 23.03 -5.42
N ILE A 12 5.92 22.71 -6.65
CA ILE A 12 5.62 21.33 -7.07
C ILE A 12 6.84 20.43 -6.91
N ARG A 13 8.04 20.88 -7.31
CA ARG A 13 9.27 20.10 -7.14
C ARG A 13 9.54 19.81 -5.66
N LYS A 14 9.35 20.79 -4.78
CA LYS A 14 9.49 20.62 -3.33
C LYS A 14 8.45 19.64 -2.78
N GLU A 15 7.20 19.75 -3.21
CA GLU A 15 6.13 18.84 -2.81
C GLU A 15 6.48 17.40 -3.19
N ILE A 16 6.90 17.15 -4.42
CA ILE A 16 7.33 15.82 -4.89
C ILE A 16 8.51 15.30 -4.05
N LEU A 17 9.52 16.14 -3.83
CA LEU A 17 10.68 15.77 -3.02
C LEU A 17 10.30 15.38 -1.59
N MET A 18 9.42 16.15 -0.95
CA MET A 18 8.94 15.85 0.41
C MET A 18 8.19 14.53 0.49
N HIS A 19 7.41 14.20 -0.54
CA HIS A 19 6.77 12.89 -0.61
C HIS A 19 7.78 11.75 -0.75
N PHE A 20 8.85 11.93 -1.55
CA PHE A 20 9.93 10.94 -1.63
C PHE A 20 10.63 10.75 -0.29
N ILE A 21 10.95 11.84 0.41
CA ILE A 21 11.56 11.79 1.75
C ILE A 21 10.64 11.00 2.69
N ALA A 22 9.37 11.41 2.83
CA ALA A 22 8.42 10.75 3.71
C ALA A 22 8.22 9.27 3.36
N TYR A 23 8.11 8.94 2.07
CA TYR A 23 7.99 7.56 1.60
C TYR A 23 9.21 6.72 2.01
N ASN A 24 10.43 7.23 1.80
CA ASN A 24 11.65 6.51 2.15
C ASN A 24 11.82 6.38 3.67
N CYS A 25 11.44 7.38 4.46
CA CYS A 25 11.43 7.26 5.92
C CYS A 25 10.48 6.15 6.39
N VAL A 26 9.26 6.08 5.86
CA VAL A 26 8.32 4.99 6.19
C VAL A 26 8.88 3.63 5.74
N ARG A 27 9.49 3.55 4.55
CA ARG A 27 10.14 2.32 4.07
C ARG A 27 11.29 1.87 4.95
N ARG A 28 12.08 2.81 5.48
CA ARG A 28 13.16 2.52 6.41
C ARG A 28 12.62 1.94 7.73
N LEU A 29 11.57 2.54 8.30
CA LEU A 29 10.92 2.01 9.50
C LEU A 29 10.35 0.60 9.27
N MET A 30 9.73 0.37 8.11
CA MET A 30 9.25 -0.97 7.75
C MET A 30 10.40 -1.99 7.66
N TYR A 31 11.56 -1.58 7.15
CA TYR A 31 12.73 -2.44 7.05
C TYR A 31 13.26 -2.82 8.43
N GLU A 32 13.42 -1.84 9.32
CA GLU A 32 13.89 -2.06 10.69
C GLU A 32 12.92 -2.93 11.49
N ALA A 33 11.62 -2.65 11.41
CA ALA A 33 10.59 -3.46 12.07
C ALA A 33 10.59 -4.92 11.56
N ALA A 34 10.76 -5.12 10.25
CA ALA A 34 10.82 -6.46 9.66
C ALA A 34 12.08 -7.22 10.09
N GLU A 35 13.24 -6.55 10.19
CA GLU A 35 14.47 -7.15 10.72
C GLU A 35 14.29 -7.59 12.17
N GLU A 36 13.68 -6.75 13.02
CA GLU A 36 13.42 -7.07 14.44
C GLU A 36 12.46 -8.25 14.59
N ALA A 37 11.40 -8.30 13.78
CA ALA A 37 10.43 -9.39 13.77
C ALA A 37 10.91 -10.65 13.00
N ALA A 38 12.11 -10.63 12.41
CA ALA A 38 12.66 -11.70 11.56
C ALA A 38 11.73 -12.14 10.42
N ILE A 39 11.05 -11.18 9.78
CA ILE A 39 10.17 -11.42 8.63
C ILE A 39 10.67 -10.69 7.38
N GLU A 40 10.14 -11.08 6.22
CA GLU A 40 10.47 -10.37 4.99
C GLU A 40 9.79 -9.00 4.92
N VAL A 41 10.57 -7.95 4.61
CA VAL A 41 10.06 -6.57 4.44
C VAL A 41 8.91 -6.48 3.43
N ARG A 42 8.89 -7.37 2.42
CA ARG A 42 7.87 -7.37 1.35
C ARG A 42 6.46 -7.71 1.85
N ILE A 43 6.34 -8.40 2.99
CA ILE A 43 5.05 -8.75 3.59
C ILE A 43 4.57 -7.71 4.60
N VAL A 44 5.38 -6.71 4.95
CA VAL A 44 4.94 -5.60 5.80
C VAL A 44 4.05 -4.64 4.99
N SER A 45 2.86 -4.34 5.51
CA SER A 45 1.90 -3.49 4.82
C SER A 45 2.28 -2.01 4.91
N PHE A 46 2.68 -1.39 3.80
CA PHE A 46 2.95 0.06 3.78
C PHE A 46 1.77 0.89 4.31
N LYS A 47 0.53 0.49 3.98
CA LYS A 47 -0.67 1.19 4.47
C LYS A 47 -0.88 0.97 5.97
N GLY A 48 -0.63 -0.25 6.47
CA GLY A 48 -0.66 -0.57 7.89
C GLY A 48 0.38 0.24 8.67
N SER A 49 1.63 0.24 8.20
CA SER A 49 2.74 1.01 8.80
C SER A 49 2.44 2.51 8.85
N LEU A 50 1.87 3.07 7.77
CA LEU A 50 1.47 4.48 7.78
C LEU A 50 0.36 4.77 8.79
N GLN A 51 -0.58 3.84 9.00
CA GLN A 51 -1.63 3.98 10.00
C GLN A 51 -1.06 3.89 11.41
N ALA A 52 -0.23 2.87 11.70
CA ALA A 52 0.46 2.72 12.98
C ALA A 52 1.29 3.97 13.32
N LEU A 53 2.11 4.45 12.38
CA LEU A 53 2.92 5.65 12.57
C LEU A 53 2.09 6.88 12.91
N ARG A 54 0.94 7.08 12.23
CA ARG A 54 0.04 8.21 12.53
C ARG A 54 -0.60 8.10 13.90
N SER A 55 -0.98 6.89 14.31
CA SER A 55 -1.54 6.63 15.64
C SER A 55 -0.50 6.84 16.75
N TRP A 56 0.77 6.51 16.51
CA TRP A 56 1.86 6.64 17.49
C TRP A 56 2.51 8.04 17.51
N ALA A 57 2.39 8.82 16.43
CA ALA A 57 3.00 10.15 16.34
C ALA A 57 2.69 11.09 17.52
N PRO A 58 1.47 11.16 18.08
CA PRO A 58 1.20 11.98 19.27
C PRO A 58 1.97 11.51 20.51
N HIS A 59 2.20 10.21 20.66
CA HIS A 59 2.92 9.63 21.79
C HIS A 59 4.43 9.88 21.69
N LEU A 60 4.98 9.82 20.48
CA LEU A 60 6.40 10.09 20.23
C LEU A 60 6.79 11.57 20.33
N ASN A 61 5.83 12.49 20.12
CA ASN A 61 6.06 13.94 20.10
C ASN A 61 5.78 14.64 21.44
N GLN A 62 5.75 13.89 22.55
CA GLN A 62 5.57 14.47 23.87
C GLN A 62 6.80 15.27 24.32
N ALA A 63 6.59 16.47 24.88
CA ALA A 63 7.67 17.40 25.24
C ALA A 63 8.65 16.87 26.30
N LYS A 64 8.22 15.92 27.15
CA LYS A 64 9.02 15.34 28.24
C LYS A 64 8.97 13.82 28.22
N ILE A 65 9.42 13.21 27.13
CA ILE A 65 9.58 11.76 27.01
C ILE A 65 11.00 11.33 27.43
N SER A 66 11.12 10.28 28.24
CA SER A 66 12.42 9.71 28.58
C SER A 66 12.98 8.88 27.42
N ASN A 67 14.30 8.71 27.35
CA ASN A 67 14.91 7.87 26.30
C ASN A 67 14.42 6.42 26.37
N ALA A 68 14.24 5.88 27.58
CA ALA A 68 13.73 4.52 27.77
C ALA A 68 12.29 4.38 27.27
N GLU A 69 11.43 5.36 27.56
CA GLU A 69 10.04 5.37 27.10
C GLU A 69 9.96 5.53 25.58
N ARG A 70 10.82 6.36 25.00
CA ARG A 70 10.90 6.50 23.54
C ARG A 70 11.29 5.19 22.87
N PHE A 71 12.26 4.47 23.42
CA PHE A 71 12.67 3.16 22.90
C PHE A 71 11.52 2.15 22.97
N ARG A 72 10.83 2.10 24.12
CA ARG A 72 9.63 1.27 24.31
C ARG A 72 8.55 1.54 23.26
N LEU A 73 8.20 2.81 23.05
CA LEU A 73 7.19 3.20 22.06
C LEU A 73 7.60 2.88 20.61
N ILE A 74 8.89 2.91 20.30
CA ILE A 74 9.39 2.51 18.97
C ILE A 74 9.26 1.00 18.80
N SER A 75 9.60 0.21 19.82
CA SER A 75 9.41 -1.24 19.81
C SER A 75 7.93 -1.60 19.66
N ASP A 76 7.03 -0.99 20.46
CA ASP A 76 5.57 -1.16 20.34
C ASP A 76 5.06 -0.78 18.93
N LEU A 77 5.65 0.25 18.32
CA LEU A 77 5.32 0.64 16.95
C LEU A 77 5.75 -0.43 15.95
N TYR A 78 6.93 -1.03 16.12
CA TYR A 78 7.43 -2.08 15.23
C TYR A 78 6.58 -3.35 15.30
N ASP A 79 6.16 -3.73 16.50
CA ASP A 79 5.18 -4.80 16.70
C ASP A 79 3.88 -4.48 15.96
N ALA A 80 3.31 -3.28 16.16
CA ALA A 80 2.09 -2.87 15.47
C ALA A 80 2.23 -2.84 13.92
N MET A 81 3.42 -2.56 13.39
CA MET A 81 3.68 -2.59 11.95
C MET A 81 3.71 -4.02 11.38
N THR A 82 4.14 -4.99 12.20
CA THR A 82 4.45 -6.36 11.76
C THR A 82 3.37 -7.39 12.15
N ASP A 83 2.51 -7.08 13.12
CA ASP A 83 1.44 -7.95 13.63
C ASP A 83 0.38 -8.33 12.57
N THR A 84 0.25 -7.53 11.51
CA THR A 84 -0.71 -7.80 10.42
C THR A 84 -0.01 -7.88 9.05
N PRO A 85 0.75 -8.96 8.78
CA PRO A 85 1.45 -9.12 7.51
C PRO A 85 0.47 -9.30 6.35
N ILE A 86 0.91 -8.88 5.16
CA ILE A 86 0.20 -9.09 3.90
C ILE A 86 0.15 -10.59 3.63
N MET A 87 -1.04 -11.17 3.78
CA MET A 87 -1.29 -12.55 3.38
C MET A 87 -1.18 -12.71 1.86
N GLN A 88 -0.27 -13.57 1.41
CA GLN A 88 -0.19 -13.99 0.02
C GLN A 88 -1.42 -14.83 -0.33
N ARG A 89 -2.07 -14.51 -1.46
CA ARG A 89 -3.23 -15.23 -1.97
C ARG A 89 -2.89 -15.81 -3.35
N PRO A 90 -2.06 -16.87 -3.40
CA PRO A 90 -1.67 -17.48 -4.66
C PRO A 90 -2.93 -17.97 -5.40
N GLY A 91 -2.96 -17.79 -6.72
CA GLY A 91 -4.13 -18.14 -7.54
C GLY A 91 -5.25 -17.09 -7.58
N ARG A 92 -5.14 -15.95 -6.87
CA ARG A 92 -6.09 -14.84 -7.06
C ARG A 92 -5.89 -14.21 -8.44
N SER A 93 -6.89 -14.36 -9.31
CA SER A 93 -7.00 -13.60 -10.55
C SER A 93 -7.97 -12.43 -10.37
N GLU A 94 -7.55 -11.23 -10.78
CA GLU A 94 -8.40 -10.04 -10.84
C GLU A 94 -8.68 -9.68 -12.31
N PRO A 95 -9.67 -10.34 -12.94
CA PRO A 95 -9.99 -10.12 -14.35
C PRO A 95 -10.41 -8.66 -14.60
N ARG A 96 -9.88 -8.04 -15.65
CA ARG A 96 -10.22 -6.68 -16.08
C ARG A 96 -11.63 -6.61 -16.69
N CYS A 97 -12.64 -6.71 -15.83
CA CYS A 97 -14.05 -6.76 -16.17
C CYS A 97 -14.90 -5.94 -15.17
N VAL A 98 -16.15 -5.63 -15.51
CA VAL A 98 -17.07 -4.81 -14.72
C VAL A 98 -18.38 -5.55 -14.42
N LYS A 99 -18.94 -5.34 -13.23
CA LYS A 99 -20.23 -5.94 -12.83
C LYS A 99 -21.44 -5.24 -13.46
N ARG A 100 -21.38 -3.91 -13.57
CA ARG A 100 -22.46 -3.04 -14.06
C ARG A 100 -21.86 -1.93 -14.94
N ARG A 101 -22.54 -1.46 -16.00
CA ARG A 101 -21.97 -0.48 -16.96
C ARG A 101 -22.20 0.96 -16.53
N PRO A 102 -21.16 1.81 -16.67
CA PRO A 102 -21.13 2.73 -17.83
C PRO A 102 -19.88 2.63 -18.74
N LYS A 103 -18.82 1.89 -18.38
CA LYS A 103 -17.55 1.84 -19.13
C LYS A 103 -17.46 0.67 -20.13
N ASN A 104 -16.63 0.80 -21.16
CA ASN A 104 -16.44 -0.23 -22.21
C ASN A 104 -15.57 -1.44 -21.78
N TYR A 105 -15.87 -2.05 -20.62
CA TYR A 105 -15.17 -3.23 -20.07
C TYR A 105 -16.03 -4.50 -20.14
N GLN A 106 -15.39 -5.69 -20.18
CA GLN A 106 -16.10 -6.97 -20.31
C GLN A 106 -17.03 -7.14 -19.11
N ARG A 107 -18.23 -7.67 -19.30
CA ARG A 107 -19.11 -7.94 -18.17
C ARG A 107 -18.54 -9.11 -17.39
N MET A 108 -18.50 -9.00 -16.07
CA MET A 108 -18.17 -10.11 -15.21
C MET A 108 -19.39 -11.04 -15.10
N THR A 109 -19.39 -12.11 -15.90
CA THR A 109 -20.48 -13.09 -15.97
C THR A 109 -20.22 -14.33 -15.12
N ALA A 110 -18.97 -14.57 -14.72
CA ALA A 110 -18.54 -15.67 -13.87
C ALA A 110 -17.81 -15.15 -12.62
N PRO A 111 -17.65 -15.97 -11.57
CA PRO A 111 -16.74 -15.67 -10.45
C PRO A 111 -15.34 -15.29 -10.96
N ARG A 112 -14.67 -14.37 -10.25
CA ARG A 112 -13.39 -13.80 -10.70
C ARG A 112 -12.32 -14.84 -11.05
N HIS A 113 -12.26 -15.91 -10.27
CA HIS A 113 -11.27 -16.98 -10.44
C HIS A 113 -11.51 -17.84 -11.70
N GLU A 114 -12.73 -17.88 -12.23
CA GLU A 114 -13.10 -18.61 -13.46
C GLU A 114 -13.14 -17.71 -14.70
N MET A 115 -13.29 -16.40 -14.50
CA MET A 115 -13.52 -15.43 -15.55
C MET A 115 -12.29 -15.26 -16.46
N LYS A 116 -12.46 -15.63 -17.74
CA LYS A 116 -11.45 -15.41 -18.79
C LYS A 116 -11.67 -14.06 -19.48
N VAL A 117 -10.67 -13.18 -19.39
CA VAL A 117 -10.70 -11.86 -20.03
C VAL A 117 -10.35 -12.00 -21.50
N ILE A 118 -11.18 -11.43 -22.37
CA ILE A 118 -10.88 -11.37 -23.81
C ILE A 118 -9.76 -10.33 -24.02
N PRO A 119 -8.60 -10.72 -24.59
CA PRO A 119 -7.43 -9.85 -24.69
C PRO A 119 -7.65 -8.64 -25.61
N HIS A 120 -8.43 -8.79 -26.69
CA HIS A 120 -8.75 -7.68 -27.59
C HIS A 120 -10.14 -7.88 -28.23
N ARG A 121 -11.13 -7.12 -27.76
CA ARG A 121 -12.53 -7.34 -28.16
C ARG A 121 -12.79 -7.14 -29.65
N SER A 122 -12.10 -6.22 -30.32
CA SER A 122 -12.29 -5.99 -31.76
C SER A 122 -11.55 -7.00 -32.64
N ARG A 123 -10.78 -7.91 -32.05
CA ARG A 123 -10.09 -9.01 -32.76
C ARG A 123 -10.54 -10.39 -32.29
N TYR A 124 -11.55 -10.46 -31.40
CA TYR A 124 -12.06 -11.73 -30.91
C TYR A 124 -13.12 -12.24 -31.87
N CYS A 125 -12.75 -13.25 -32.66
CA CYS A 125 -13.71 -14.14 -33.30
C CYS A 125 -13.97 -15.28 -32.32
N ALA A 126 -15.23 -15.55 -31.98
CA ALA A 126 -15.56 -16.78 -31.30
C ALA A 126 -15.12 -17.94 -32.23
N ALA A 127 -14.33 -18.88 -31.72
CA ALA A 127 -14.12 -20.12 -32.44
C ALA A 127 -15.49 -20.77 -32.57
N ASN A 128 -15.97 -20.96 -33.81
CA ASN A 128 -17.19 -21.73 -34.04
C ASN A 128 -16.99 -23.15 -33.52
N PRO A 129 -18.02 -23.76 -32.91
CA PRO A 129 -17.96 -25.11 -32.39
C PRO A 129 -17.66 -26.15 -33.47
#